data_AF-A0A942XHM1-F1
#
_entry.id   AF-A0A942XHM1-F1
#
_cell.length_a   1.000
_cell.length_b   1.000
_cell.length_c   1.000
_cell.angle_alpha   90.00
_cell.angle_beta   90.00
_cell.angle_gamma   90.00
#
_symmetry.space_group_name_H-M   'P 1'
#
loop_
_entity.id
_entity.type
_entity.pdbx_description
1 polymer ?
#
loop_
_entity_poly.entity_id
_entity_poly.type
_entity_poly.pdbx_seq_one_letter_code
_entity_poly.pdbx_strand_id
1 'polypeptide(L)'
;MLFQKAKNRQRNKVYKDERILKNKKERMRSLRRKMSLFFPTNRDRLSGKVSFCTFLNKIRSASMAVETAFVLPLFFLGVVTMISFMDIYKIQTEHLTKLCQSAKEAGMYAYLPDVGGPEEITLPDIYAYEPIGGLVPLPKVWIHNRVRVHAWTGKEDYGETGEGGAQQTPEKMVYVTETGSVYHRSLSCSYINLSVEQISGSSVQSRRNQYGEKYEACEICSRNQNPAGIVFITGKSNRYHNLGSCSGLKRTVRIVKESEAKGMGACGRCG
;
A
#
# COMPACT_ATOMS: atom_id res chain seq x y z
N MET A 1 -18.83 15.58 41.99
CA MET A 1 -19.68 14.42 41.62
C MET A 1 -19.62 14.00 40.14
N LEU A 2 -19.04 14.78 39.21
CA LEU A 2 -19.03 14.45 37.77
C LEU A 2 -17.92 13.47 37.33
N PHE A 3 -16.79 13.44 38.05
CA PHE A 3 -15.66 12.54 37.73
C PHE A 3 -15.91 11.05 38.06
N GLN A 4 -16.76 10.74 39.06
CA GLN A 4 -17.13 9.35 39.37
C GLN A 4 -18.02 8.73 38.27
N LYS A 5 -18.91 9.53 37.65
CA LYS A 5 -19.81 9.07 36.58
C LYS A 5 -19.06 8.71 35.30
N ALA A 6 -18.00 9.46 34.97
CA ALA A 6 -17.17 9.20 33.79
C ALA A 6 -16.37 7.89 33.92
N LYS A 7 -15.73 7.67 35.07
CA LYS A 7 -15.00 6.41 35.36
C LYS A 7 -15.93 5.18 35.36
N ASN A 8 -17.12 5.29 35.92
CA ASN A 8 -18.10 4.18 35.91
C ASN A 8 -18.63 3.88 34.51
N ARG A 9 -18.78 4.89 33.62
CA ARG A 9 -19.16 4.67 32.22
C ARG A 9 -18.07 3.95 31.43
N GLN A 10 -16.81 4.33 31.60
CA GLN A 10 -15.69 3.64 30.95
C GLN A 10 -15.55 2.20 31.45
N ARG A 11 -15.66 1.98 32.76
CA ARG A 11 -15.56 0.64 33.35
C ARG A 11 -16.70 -0.29 32.91
N ASN A 12 -17.93 0.23 32.79
CA ASN A 12 -19.05 -0.52 32.24
C ASN A 12 -18.90 -0.82 30.74
N LYS A 13 -18.24 0.06 29.97
CA LYS A 13 -17.97 -0.17 28.55
C LYS A 13 -16.95 -1.29 28.35
N VAL A 14 -15.86 -1.27 29.12
CA VAL A 14 -14.84 -2.33 29.13
C VAL A 14 -15.44 -3.69 29.54
N TYR A 15 -16.26 -3.72 30.59
CA TYR A 15 -16.90 -4.96 31.04
C TYR A 15 -17.89 -5.53 30.00
N LYS A 16 -18.56 -4.66 29.24
CA LYS A 16 -19.48 -5.07 28.17
C LYS A 16 -18.71 -5.63 26.97
N ASP A 17 -17.59 -5.03 26.60
CA ASP A 17 -16.72 -5.49 25.50
C ASP A 17 -16.03 -6.83 25.84
N GLU A 18 -15.57 -7.03 27.08
CA GLU A 18 -15.03 -8.33 27.52
C GLU A 18 -16.10 -9.44 27.48
N ARG A 19 -17.34 -9.14 27.88
CA ARG A 19 -18.44 -10.11 27.82
C ARG A 19 -18.78 -10.49 26.39
N ILE A 20 -18.73 -9.55 25.45
CA ILE A 20 -18.94 -9.79 24.01
C ILE A 20 -17.80 -10.66 23.44
N LEU A 21 -16.55 -10.38 23.80
CA LEU A 21 -15.38 -11.15 23.36
C LEU A 21 -15.42 -12.59 23.87
N LYS A 22 -15.83 -12.79 25.14
CA LYS A 22 -15.96 -14.11 25.78
C LYS A 22 -17.06 -14.95 25.10
N ASN A 23 -18.21 -14.36 24.81
CA ASN A 23 -19.30 -15.00 24.06
C ASN A 23 -18.87 -15.37 22.63
N LYS A 24 -18.09 -14.53 21.94
CA LYS A 24 -17.59 -14.83 20.59
C LYS A 24 -16.58 -15.98 20.60
N LYS A 25 -15.74 -16.07 21.63
CA LYS A 25 -14.78 -17.17 21.84
C LYS A 25 -15.48 -18.49 22.16
N GLU A 26 -16.56 -18.47 22.94
CA GLU A 26 -17.40 -19.65 23.18
C GLU A 26 -18.15 -20.12 21.93
N ARG A 27 -18.66 -19.20 21.10
CA ARG A 27 -19.29 -19.52 19.82
C ARG A 27 -18.30 -20.15 18.82
N MET A 28 -17.06 -19.67 18.79
CA MET A 28 -15.99 -20.30 17.99
C MET A 28 -15.58 -21.68 18.52
N ARG A 29 -15.57 -21.87 19.85
CA ARG A 29 -15.32 -23.19 20.46
C ARG A 29 -16.46 -24.17 20.21
N SER A 30 -17.71 -23.72 20.20
CA SER A 30 -18.87 -24.58 19.90
C SER A 30 -18.95 -24.92 18.42
N LEU A 31 -18.56 -24.00 17.52
CA LEU A 31 -18.38 -24.28 16.09
C LEU A 31 -17.24 -25.28 15.86
N ARG A 32 -16.11 -25.15 16.58
CA ARG A 32 -15.01 -26.12 16.52
C ARG A 32 -15.40 -27.49 17.08
N ARG A 33 -16.24 -27.55 18.12
CA ARG A 33 -16.82 -28.79 18.64
C ARG A 33 -17.87 -29.40 17.71
N LYS A 34 -18.71 -28.59 17.06
CA LYS A 34 -19.63 -29.08 16.02
C LYS A 34 -18.84 -29.61 14.83
N MET A 35 -17.78 -28.93 14.42
CA MET A 35 -16.90 -29.39 13.34
C MET A 35 -16.17 -30.69 13.72
N SER A 36 -15.87 -30.95 14.99
CA SER A 36 -15.37 -32.25 15.46
C SER A 36 -16.45 -33.32 15.65
N LEU A 37 -17.74 -32.95 15.72
CA LEU A 37 -18.88 -33.86 15.81
C LEU A 37 -19.48 -34.21 14.43
N PHE A 38 -19.08 -33.50 13.37
CA PHE A 38 -19.49 -33.76 11.98
C PHE A 38 -18.45 -34.56 11.16
N PHE A 39 -17.43 -35.12 11.82
CA PHE A 39 -16.67 -36.21 11.21
C PHE A 39 -17.37 -37.53 11.56
N PRO A 40 -17.86 -38.30 10.57
CA PRO A 40 -18.29 -39.65 10.84
C PRO A 40 -17.04 -40.45 11.21
N THR A 41 -16.88 -40.72 12.51
CA THR A 41 -16.15 -41.89 12.96
C THR A 41 -16.97 -43.11 12.55
N ASN A 42 -16.79 -43.57 11.30
CA ASN A 42 -16.99 -44.97 11.01
C ASN A 42 -15.73 -45.53 10.37
N ARG A 43 -15.16 -46.47 11.09
CA ARG A 43 -13.88 -47.12 10.86
C ARG A 43 -14.19 -48.37 10.06
N ASP A 44 -14.41 -48.22 8.76
CA ASP A 44 -14.37 -49.35 7.84
C ASP A 44 -13.01 -49.37 7.14
N ARG A 45 -12.28 -50.45 7.42
CA ARG A 45 -10.99 -50.79 6.81
C ARG A 45 -11.14 -50.87 5.29
N LEU A 46 -10.71 -49.83 4.58
CA LEU A 46 -10.32 -49.95 3.18
C LEU A 46 -8.88 -49.46 3.05
N SER A 47 -7.97 -50.41 3.31
CA SER A 47 -6.57 -50.35 2.93
C SER A 47 -6.48 -50.40 1.40
N GLY A 48 -6.76 -49.27 0.77
CA GLY A 48 -6.39 -48.99 -0.61
C GLY A 48 -5.50 -47.77 -0.60
N LYS A 49 -4.18 -47.97 -0.56
CA LYS A 49 -3.22 -46.94 -0.98
C LYS A 49 -3.49 -46.66 -2.46
N VAL A 50 -4.45 -45.79 -2.76
CA VAL A 50 -4.64 -45.33 -4.13
C VAL A 50 -3.60 -44.25 -4.36
N SER A 51 -2.41 -44.73 -4.69
CA SER A 51 -1.32 -43.92 -5.19
C SER A 51 -1.82 -43.13 -6.40
N PHE A 52 -1.66 -41.81 -6.35
CA PHE A 52 -1.91 -40.92 -7.50
C PHE A 52 -1.12 -41.36 -8.75
N CYS A 53 -0.07 -42.18 -8.57
CA CYS A 53 0.72 -42.78 -9.64
C CYS A 53 -0.02 -43.86 -10.44
N THR A 54 -1.06 -44.51 -9.90
CA THR A 54 -1.89 -45.47 -10.67
C THR A 54 -2.90 -44.81 -11.60
N PHE A 55 -3.36 -43.59 -11.29
CA PHE A 55 -4.25 -42.83 -12.19
C PHE A 55 -3.48 -42.31 -13.41
N LEU A 56 -2.25 -41.83 -13.20
CA LEU A 56 -1.34 -41.41 -14.27
C LEU A 56 -0.89 -42.57 -15.18
N ASN A 57 -0.62 -43.76 -14.62
CA ASN A 57 -0.31 -44.94 -15.43
C ASN A 57 -1.49 -45.43 -16.28
N LYS A 58 -2.74 -45.13 -15.89
CA LYS A 58 -3.95 -45.47 -16.68
C LYS A 58 -4.23 -44.48 -17.82
N ILE A 59 -3.64 -43.28 -17.77
CA ILE A 59 -3.71 -42.26 -18.84
C ILE A 59 -2.62 -42.49 -19.90
N ARG A 60 -1.65 -43.39 -19.65
CA ARG A 60 -0.54 -43.72 -20.56
C ARG A 60 -0.96 -44.30 -21.92
N SER A 61 -2.25 -44.55 -22.13
CA SER A 61 -2.85 -45.00 -23.39
C SER A 61 -3.97 -44.05 -23.84
N ALA A 62 -3.66 -42.76 -24.03
CA ALA A 62 -4.63 -41.76 -24.44
C ALA A 62 -4.30 -41.20 -25.83
N SER A 63 -5.33 -41.04 -26.66
CA SER A 63 -5.28 -40.42 -27.99
C SER A 63 -4.89 -38.94 -27.87
N MET A 64 -4.19 -38.38 -28.89
CA MET A 64 -3.75 -36.97 -28.95
C MET A 64 -4.84 -35.94 -28.57
N ALA A 65 -6.12 -36.28 -28.71
CA ALA A 65 -7.24 -35.41 -28.34
C ALA A 65 -7.50 -35.30 -26.82
N VAL A 66 -7.15 -36.33 -26.05
CA VAL A 66 -7.34 -36.33 -24.58
C VAL A 66 -6.25 -35.50 -23.90
N GLU A 67 -5.03 -35.55 -24.44
CA GLU A 67 -3.92 -34.73 -23.95
C GLU A 67 -4.25 -33.23 -24.09
N THR A 68 -4.77 -32.80 -25.25
CA THR A 68 -5.16 -31.40 -25.48
C THR A 68 -6.37 -30.97 -24.63
N ALA A 69 -7.31 -31.87 -24.37
CA ALA A 69 -8.49 -31.60 -23.53
C ALA A 69 -8.14 -31.28 -22.07
N PHE A 70 -7.00 -31.75 -21.53
CA PHE A 70 -6.53 -31.39 -20.20
C PHE A 70 -5.51 -30.24 -20.20
N VAL A 71 -4.66 -30.15 -21.23
CA VAL A 71 -3.64 -29.10 -21.35
C VAL A 71 -4.28 -27.72 -21.46
N LEU A 72 -5.35 -27.58 -22.25
CA LEU A 72 -5.97 -26.28 -22.50
C LEU A 72 -6.66 -25.68 -21.24
N PRO A 73 -7.47 -26.43 -20.47
CA PRO A 73 -7.99 -25.95 -19.18
C PRO A 73 -6.91 -25.64 -18.15
N LEU A 74 -5.85 -26.45 -18.06
CA LEU A 74 -4.74 -26.21 -17.15
C LEU A 74 -3.96 -24.95 -17.53
N PHE A 75 -3.77 -24.70 -18.83
CA PHE A 75 -3.15 -23.48 -19.33
C PHE A 75 -3.97 -22.24 -18.96
N PHE A 76 -5.27 -22.24 -19.22
CA PHE A 76 -6.14 -21.12 -18.84
C PHE A 76 -6.22 -20.92 -17.32
N LEU A 77 -6.24 -22.01 -16.55
CA LEU A 77 -6.12 -21.94 -15.09
C LEU A 77 -4.81 -21.28 -14.67
N GLY A 78 -3.69 -21.65 -15.30
CA GLY A 78 -2.39 -21.02 -15.08
C GLY A 78 -2.39 -19.52 -15.37
N VAL A 79 -2.96 -19.11 -16.51
CA VAL A 79 -3.07 -17.70 -16.90
C VAL A 79 -3.95 -16.92 -15.90
N VAL A 80 -5.11 -17.46 -15.51
CA VAL A 80 -6.00 -16.82 -14.53
C VAL A 80 -5.30 -16.67 -13.18
N THR A 81 -4.63 -17.71 -12.69
CA THR A 81 -3.90 -17.61 -11.41
C THR A 81 -2.78 -16.57 -11.47
N MET A 82 -2.02 -16.49 -12.57
CA MET A 82 -0.98 -15.47 -12.75
C MET A 82 -1.56 -14.05 -12.77
N ILE A 83 -2.68 -13.83 -13.46
CA ILE A 83 -3.39 -12.54 -13.47
C ILE A 83 -3.84 -12.18 -12.05
N SER A 84 -4.46 -13.12 -11.33
CA SER A 84 -4.88 -12.90 -9.94
C SER A 84 -3.70 -12.54 -9.03
N PHE A 85 -2.54 -13.19 -9.19
CA PHE A 85 -1.34 -12.81 -8.45
C PHE A 85 -0.88 -11.39 -8.77
N MET A 86 -0.85 -10.99 -10.05
CA MET A 86 -0.47 -9.62 -10.43
C MET A 86 -1.40 -8.58 -9.80
N ASP A 87 -2.70 -8.84 -9.75
CA ASP A 87 -3.67 -7.93 -9.15
C ASP A 87 -3.53 -7.84 -7.62
N ILE A 88 -3.26 -8.96 -6.94
CA ILE A 88 -2.91 -8.98 -5.50
C ILE A 88 -1.68 -8.11 -5.26
N TYR A 89 -0.61 -8.30 -6.03
CA TYR A 89 0.62 -7.53 -5.89
C TYR A 89 0.38 -6.03 -6.09
N LYS A 90 -0.38 -5.63 -7.12
CA LYS A 90 -0.73 -4.22 -7.35
C LYS A 90 -1.41 -3.60 -6.14
N ILE A 91 -2.46 -4.24 -5.63
CA ILE A 91 -3.21 -3.75 -4.46
C ILE A 91 -2.30 -3.69 -3.23
N GLN A 92 -1.50 -4.73 -3.00
CA GLN A 92 -0.55 -4.76 -1.89
C GLN A 92 0.45 -3.61 -1.98
N THR A 93 0.98 -3.32 -3.17
CA THR A 93 1.90 -2.18 -3.36
C THR A 93 1.22 -0.83 -3.12
N GLU A 94 -0.04 -0.67 -3.54
CA GLU A 94 -0.80 0.56 -3.30
C GLU A 94 -1.08 0.77 -1.81
N HIS A 95 -1.53 -0.27 -1.09
CA HIS A 95 -1.74 -0.21 0.35
C HIS A 95 -0.44 0.08 1.09
N LEU A 96 0.64 -0.63 0.75
CA LEU A 96 1.94 -0.45 1.39
C LEU A 96 2.52 0.95 1.18
N THR A 97 2.42 1.50 -0.03
CA THR A 97 2.92 2.86 -0.32
C THR A 97 2.13 3.92 0.43
N LYS A 98 0.79 3.82 0.46
CA LYS A 98 -0.07 4.72 1.25
C LYS A 98 0.27 4.67 2.73
N LEU A 99 0.42 3.47 3.29
CA LEU A 99 0.80 3.29 4.69
C LEU A 99 2.16 3.87 5.01
N CYS A 100 3.14 3.65 4.14
CA CYS A 100 4.48 4.20 4.31
C CYS A 100 4.44 5.73 4.30
N GLN A 101 3.61 6.34 3.44
CA GLN A 101 3.43 7.79 3.42
C GLN A 101 2.77 8.29 4.71
N SER A 102 1.64 7.69 5.13
CA SER A 102 0.98 8.07 6.38
C SER A 102 1.87 7.85 7.61
N ALA A 103 2.70 6.80 7.60
CA ALA A 103 3.68 6.56 8.64
C ALA A 103 4.75 7.63 8.69
N LYS A 104 5.32 8.03 7.55
CA LYS A 104 6.27 9.14 7.48
C LYS A 104 5.66 10.44 8.00
N GLU A 105 4.42 10.75 7.62
CA GLU A 105 3.70 11.92 8.11
C GLU A 105 3.47 11.85 9.63
N ALA A 106 3.06 10.69 10.16
CA ALA A 106 2.90 10.50 11.61
C ALA A 106 4.23 10.59 12.37
N GLY A 107 5.31 10.02 11.82
CA GLY A 107 6.68 10.10 12.34
C GLY A 107 7.19 11.53 12.46
N MET A 108 6.80 12.38 11.52
CA MET A 108 7.14 13.80 11.52
C MET A 108 6.42 14.60 12.62
N TYR A 109 5.15 14.27 12.90
CA TYR A 109 4.33 15.00 13.88
C TYR A 109 4.36 14.44 15.30
N ALA A 110 5.01 13.30 15.54
CA ALA A 110 5.04 12.64 16.84
C ALA A 110 6.01 13.25 17.87
N TYR A 111 6.52 14.45 17.62
CA TYR A 111 7.40 15.14 18.55
C TYR A 111 6.63 15.53 19.81
N LEU A 112 6.94 14.86 20.94
CA LEU A 112 6.47 15.22 22.27
C LEU A 112 7.62 15.90 23.03
N PRO A 113 7.57 17.23 23.25
CA PRO A 113 8.67 17.98 23.87
C PRO A 113 8.95 17.61 25.33
N ASP A 114 7.93 17.18 26.09
CA ASP A 114 8.02 17.07 27.56
C ASP A 114 7.82 15.66 28.13
N VAL A 115 7.46 14.68 27.30
CA VAL A 115 7.28 13.29 27.74
C VAL A 115 7.77 12.39 26.62
N GLY A 116 8.89 11.72 26.84
CA GLY A 116 9.56 10.81 25.90
C GLY A 116 8.57 10.10 24.98
N GLY A 117 8.33 10.70 23.81
CA GLY A 117 7.42 10.14 22.83
C GLY A 117 7.94 8.79 22.36
N PRO A 118 7.07 7.94 21.81
CA PRO A 118 7.52 6.66 21.29
C PRO A 118 8.56 6.91 20.18
N GLU A 119 9.79 6.47 20.41
CA GLU A 119 10.90 6.53 19.43
C GLU A 119 10.52 5.83 18.12
N GLU A 120 9.59 4.87 18.19
CA GLU A 120 9.05 4.11 17.07
C GLU A 120 7.51 4.17 17.05
N ILE A 121 6.93 4.57 15.92
CA ILE A 121 5.49 4.59 15.67
C ILE A 121 5.13 3.42 14.77
N THR A 122 4.12 2.64 15.18
CA THR A 122 3.63 1.50 14.41
C THR A 122 2.22 1.75 13.89
N LEU A 123 2.04 1.69 12.57
CA LEU A 123 0.74 1.84 11.92
C LEU A 123 0.29 0.49 11.32
N PRO A 124 -0.84 -0.06 11.80
CA PRO A 124 -1.43 -1.25 11.23
C PRO A 124 -2.38 -0.91 10.07
N ASP A 125 -2.37 -1.74 9.03
CA ASP A 125 -3.40 -1.77 7.98
C ASP A 125 -4.01 -3.16 7.88
N ILE A 126 -5.33 -3.19 7.76
CA ILE A 126 -6.10 -4.42 7.64
C ILE A 126 -7.09 -4.22 6.52
N TYR A 127 -6.88 -4.96 5.43
CA TYR A 127 -7.76 -4.91 4.27
C TYR A 127 -8.11 -6.32 3.81
N ALA A 128 -9.29 -6.44 3.20
CA ALA A 128 -9.78 -7.69 2.64
C ALA A 128 -9.68 -7.62 1.12
N TYR A 129 -9.06 -8.62 0.51
CA TYR A 129 -8.95 -8.76 -0.94
C TYR A 129 -9.90 -9.83 -1.47
N GLU A 130 -10.60 -9.48 -2.55
CA GLU A 130 -11.45 -10.38 -3.33
C GLU A 130 -10.72 -10.68 -4.65
N PRO A 131 -10.15 -11.89 -4.81
CA PRO A 131 -9.51 -12.26 -6.06
C PRO A 131 -10.52 -12.26 -7.21
N ILE A 132 -10.17 -11.55 -8.28
CA ILE A 132 -10.92 -11.54 -9.53
C ILE A 132 -10.42 -12.72 -10.36
N GLY A 133 -11.26 -13.73 -10.59
CA GLY A 133 -10.87 -14.87 -11.46
C GLY A 133 -11.72 -16.13 -11.36
N GLY A 134 -12.88 -16.12 -12.03
CA GLY A 134 -13.45 -17.29 -12.74
C GLY A 134 -14.21 -18.38 -11.95
N LEU A 135 -15.48 -18.62 -12.34
CA LEU A 135 -16.41 -19.74 -12.03
C LEU A 135 -16.66 -20.13 -10.57
N VAL A 136 -15.72 -19.92 -9.65
CA VAL A 136 -15.82 -20.24 -8.23
C VAL A 136 -15.54 -18.96 -7.42
N PRO A 137 -16.53 -18.40 -6.71
CA PRO A 137 -16.29 -17.26 -5.84
C PRO A 137 -15.38 -17.67 -4.69
N LEU A 138 -14.12 -17.21 -4.72
CA LEU A 138 -13.17 -17.43 -3.65
C LEU A 138 -13.51 -16.54 -2.44
N PRO A 139 -13.34 -17.03 -1.20
CA PRO A 139 -13.60 -16.25 0.00
C PRO A 139 -12.62 -15.08 0.11
N LYS A 140 -13.07 -13.98 0.73
CA LYS A 140 -12.23 -12.81 0.99
C LYS A 140 -11.01 -13.19 1.82
N VAL A 141 -9.83 -12.80 1.36
CA VAL A 141 -8.56 -13.01 2.06
C VAL A 141 -8.24 -11.75 2.85
N TRP A 142 -7.99 -11.90 4.16
CA TRP A 142 -7.61 -10.79 5.04
C TRP A 142 -6.10 -10.64 5.05
N ILE A 143 -5.61 -9.45 4.72
CA ILE A 143 -4.18 -9.11 4.74
C ILE A 143 -3.93 -8.12 5.89
N HIS A 144 -2.87 -8.39 6.63
CA HIS A 144 -2.42 -7.57 7.75
C HIS A 144 -1.03 -7.02 7.45
N ASN A 145 -0.94 -5.72 7.18
CA ASN A 145 0.33 -5.03 7.00
C ASN A 145 0.62 -4.17 8.24
N ARG A 146 1.90 -4.04 8.57
CA ARG A 146 2.37 -3.17 9.65
C ARG A 146 3.62 -2.45 9.18
N VAL A 147 3.59 -1.13 9.31
CA VAL A 147 4.76 -0.28 9.05
C VAL A 147 5.23 0.28 10.38
N ARG A 148 6.55 0.26 10.59
CA ARG A 148 7.20 0.87 11.75
C ARG A 148 8.13 1.95 11.25
N VAL A 149 8.08 3.12 11.87
CA VAL A 149 8.91 4.27 11.52
C VAL A 149 9.44 4.89 12.80
N HIS A 150 10.66 5.41 12.74
CA HIS A 150 11.19 6.20 13.83
C HIS A 150 10.56 7.59 13.82
N ALA A 151 10.24 8.11 15.00
CA ALA A 151 9.84 9.49 15.15
C ALA A 151 11.04 10.41 14.90
N TRP A 152 10.83 11.52 14.18
CA TRP A 152 11.89 12.49 13.95
C TRP A 152 12.13 13.28 15.24
N THR A 153 13.19 12.94 15.97
CA THR A 153 13.68 13.72 17.11
C THR A 153 14.84 14.56 16.57
N GLY A 154 14.65 15.88 16.45
CA GLY A 154 15.67 16.77 15.88
C GLY A 154 16.96 16.93 16.71
N LYS A 155 17.32 15.94 17.56
CA LYS A 155 18.59 15.89 18.27
C LYS A 155 19.66 15.44 17.29
N GLU A 156 20.46 16.41 16.83
CA GLU A 156 21.79 16.09 16.33
C GLU A 156 22.58 15.54 17.52
N ASP A 157 23.15 14.35 17.36
CA ASP A 157 23.95 13.64 18.37
C ASP A 157 25.32 14.35 18.51
N TYR A 158 25.32 15.62 18.91
CA TYR A 158 26.52 16.30 19.35
C TYR A 158 26.73 15.95 20.81
N GLY A 159 27.88 15.36 21.09
CA GLY A 159 28.31 14.92 22.41
C GLY A 159 28.02 15.95 23.50
N GLU A 160 27.65 15.41 24.66
CA GLU A 160 27.41 16.11 25.91
C GLU A 160 28.40 17.26 26.16
N THR A 161 28.04 18.51 25.86
CA THR A 161 28.37 19.66 26.71
C THR A 161 27.55 20.87 26.29
N GLY A 162 26.73 21.40 27.20
CA GLY A 162 26.06 22.68 26.99
C GLY A 162 24.74 22.79 27.75
N GLU A 163 24.83 23.13 29.04
CA GLU A 163 23.70 23.65 29.81
C GLU A 163 23.13 24.89 29.12
N GLY A 164 21.86 24.81 28.73
CA GLY A 164 21.17 25.89 28.05
C GLY A 164 19.91 25.40 27.32
N GLY A 165 19.08 24.62 28.01
CA GLY A 165 17.84 24.07 27.46
C GLY A 165 16.77 25.14 27.26
N ALA A 166 16.95 26.02 26.28
CA ALA A 166 15.86 26.83 25.75
C ALA A 166 14.77 25.88 25.27
N GLN A 167 13.56 26.11 25.77
CA GLN A 167 12.34 25.36 25.47
C GLN A 167 12.05 25.47 23.96
N GLN A 168 12.63 24.56 23.16
CA GLN A 168 12.43 24.53 21.72
C GLN A 168 10.99 24.08 21.48
N THR A 169 10.11 25.04 21.22
CA THR A 169 8.77 24.77 20.70
C THR A 169 8.89 23.90 19.45
N PRO A 170 8.05 22.87 19.27
CA PRO A 170 8.10 22.03 18.08
C PRO A 170 8.02 22.90 16.82
N GLU A 171 9.14 23.04 16.11
CA GLU A 171 9.17 23.76 14.85
C GLU A 171 8.47 22.93 13.77
N LYS A 172 7.61 23.57 13.00
CA LYS A 172 6.82 22.91 11.97
C LYS A 172 7.75 22.48 10.83
N MET A 173 7.62 21.23 10.40
CA MET A 173 8.40 20.68 9.29
C MET A 173 7.67 20.92 7.96
N VAL A 174 8.44 21.21 6.91
CA VAL A 174 7.93 21.48 5.57
C VAL A 174 8.73 20.70 4.51
N TYR A 175 8.08 20.43 3.39
CA TYR A 175 8.63 19.74 2.23
C TYR A 175 9.16 20.74 1.22
N VAL A 176 10.41 20.57 0.81
CA VAL A 176 11.07 21.42 -0.18
C VAL A 176 11.57 20.54 -1.32
N THR A 177 11.33 20.97 -2.55
CA THR A 177 11.88 20.30 -3.74
C THR A 177 13.26 20.87 -4.05
N GLU A 178 14.18 20.06 -4.58
CA GLU A 178 15.57 20.48 -4.83
C GLU A 178 15.71 21.77 -5.66
N THR A 179 14.80 21.97 -6.62
CA THR A 179 14.79 23.11 -7.54
C THR A 179 13.65 24.11 -7.27
N GLY A 180 12.82 23.88 -6.25
CA GLY A 180 11.64 24.70 -5.97
C GLY A 180 11.96 25.95 -5.14
N SER A 181 11.21 27.02 -5.40
CA SER A 181 11.27 28.28 -4.63
C SER A 181 10.21 28.37 -3.53
N VAL A 182 9.35 27.35 -3.40
CA VAL A 182 8.25 27.31 -2.44
C VAL A 182 8.36 26.08 -1.56
N TYR A 183 7.91 26.20 -0.32
CA TYR A 183 7.75 25.07 0.59
C TYR A 183 6.31 24.55 0.55
N HIS A 184 6.14 23.26 0.85
CA HIS A 184 4.87 22.56 0.88
C HIS A 184 4.64 21.95 2.26
N ARG A 185 3.40 21.90 2.74
CA ARG A 185 3.07 21.24 4.02
C ARG A 185 2.58 19.80 3.86
N SER A 186 2.40 19.34 2.62
CA SER A 186 1.91 18.00 2.31
C SER A 186 2.62 17.39 1.08
N LEU A 187 3.03 16.13 1.17
CA LEU A 187 3.53 15.36 0.01
C LEU A 187 2.44 15.08 -1.02
N SER A 188 1.17 15.05 -0.62
CA SER A 188 0.05 14.85 -1.53
C SER A 188 -0.30 16.10 -2.34
N CYS A 189 0.43 17.21 -2.15
CA CYS A 189 0.27 18.39 -2.97
C CYS A 189 0.47 18.05 -4.45
N SER A 190 -0.44 18.46 -5.32
CA SER A 190 -0.37 18.20 -6.77
C SER A 190 0.87 18.77 -7.49
N TYR A 191 1.60 19.67 -6.83
CA TYR A 191 2.90 20.17 -7.31
C TYR A 191 4.06 19.27 -6.90
N ILE A 192 3.90 18.41 -5.89
CA ILE A 192 4.87 17.38 -5.52
C ILE A 192 4.47 16.04 -6.17
N ASN A 193 3.25 15.57 -5.88
CA ASN A 193 2.70 14.32 -6.39
C ASN A 193 1.96 14.55 -7.71
N LEU A 194 2.65 14.34 -8.83
CA LEU A 194 2.10 14.44 -10.18
C LEU A 194 1.19 13.24 -10.48
N SER A 195 0.03 13.51 -11.08
CA SER A 195 -0.79 12.47 -11.71
C SER A 195 -0.17 12.09 -13.05
N VAL A 196 0.50 10.93 -13.10
CA VAL A 196 1.13 10.39 -14.29
C VAL A 196 0.28 9.25 -14.85
N GLU A 197 -0.06 9.35 -16.13
CA GLU A 197 -0.80 8.31 -16.86
C GLU A 197 0.14 7.57 -17.81
N GLN A 198 -0.02 6.24 -17.87
CA GLN A 198 0.66 5.38 -18.83
C GLN A 198 -0.25 5.14 -20.02
N ILE A 199 0.23 5.45 -21.21
CA ILE A 199 -0.50 5.25 -22.46
C ILE A 199 0.37 4.53 -23.49
N SER A 200 -0.26 3.88 -24.47
CA SER A 200 0.45 3.35 -25.63
C SER A 200 1.08 4.50 -26.42
N GLY A 201 2.32 4.32 -26.89
CA GLY A 201 3.00 5.30 -27.74
C GLY A 201 2.22 5.63 -29.02
N SER A 202 1.51 4.65 -29.57
CA SER A 202 0.65 4.84 -30.76
C SER A 202 -0.52 5.80 -30.50
N SER A 203 -0.96 5.94 -29.25
CA SER A 203 -2.08 6.81 -28.89
C SER A 203 -1.67 8.26 -28.61
N VAL A 204 -0.37 8.56 -28.51
CA VAL A 204 0.13 9.89 -28.12
C VAL A 204 -0.33 10.97 -29.10
N GLN A 205 -0.31 10.68 -30.39
CA GLN A 205 -0.63 11.65 -31.44
C GLN A 205 -2.11 12.08 -31.43
N SER A 206 -3.02 11.20 -31.01
CA SER A 206 -4.45 11.49 -30.89
C SER A 206 -4.84 12.06 -29.53
N ARG A 207 -4.04 11.82 -28.48
CA ARG A 207 -4.26 12.37 -27.15
C ARG A 207 -4.00 13.87 -27.09
N ARG A 208 -4.71 14.55 -26.19
CA ARG A 208 -4.53 15.96 -25.85
C ARG A 208 -4.43 16.11 -24.33
N ASN A 209 -3.74 17.15 -23.88
CA ASN A 209 -3.69 17.50 -22.47
C ASN A 209 -4.99 18.21 -22.04
N GLN A 210 -5.09 18.61 -20.76
CA GLN A 210 -6.27 19.29 -20.22
C GLN A 210 -6.56 20.64 -20.89
N TYR A 211 -5.57 21.22 -21.58
CA TYR A 211 -5.66 22.49 -22.28
C TYR A 211 -5.88 22.31 -23.80
N GLY A 212 -6.02 21.08 -24.29
CA GLY A 212 -6.23 20.79 -25.71
C GLY A 212 -4.94 20.75 -26.55
N GLU A 213 -3.76 20.79 -25.93
CA GLU A 213 -2.47 20.77 -26.61
C GLU A 213 -2.03 19.33 -26.96
N LYS A 214 -1.19 19.21 -27.99
CA LYS A 214 -0.56 17.94 -28.39
C LYS A 214 0.62 17.62 -27.48
N TYR A 215 0.87 16.32 -27.29
CA TYR A 215 2.06 15.87 -26.58
C TYR A 215 3.28 15.80 -27.49
N GLU A 216 4.37 16.41 -27.04
CA GLU A 216 5.67 16.45 -27.70
C GLU A 216 6.73 15.68 -26.90
N ALA A 217 7.85 15.34 -27.54
CA ALA A 217 8.91 14.57 -26.91
C ALA A 217 9.54 15.34 -25.74
N CYS A 218 9.70 14.69 -24.59
CA CYS A 218 10.48 15.25 -23.50
C CYS A 218 11.96 15.40 -23.90
N GLU A 219 12.51 16.58 -23.67
CA GLU A 219 13.91 16.94 -23.97
C GLU A 219 14.93 16.07 -23.20
N ILE A 220 14.59 15.68 -21.96
CA ILE A 220 15.51 14.97 -21.06
C ILE A 220 15.58 13.48 -21.40
N CYS A 221 14.42 12.82 -21.43
CA CYS A 221 14.35 11.35 -21.54
C CYS A 221 14.05 10.84 -22.94
N SER A 222 13.33 11.61 -23.76
CA SER A 222 12.96 11.19 -25.11
C SER A 222 13.90 11.77 -26.16
N ARG A 223 14.53 12.94 -25.94
CA ARG A 223 15.53 13.54 -26.85
C ARG A 223 15.11 13.52 -28.33
N ASN A 224 13.86 13.92 -28.60
CA ASN A 224 13.22 13.88 -29.93
C ASN A 224 13.05 12.50 -30.57
N GLN A 225 13.26 11.41 -29.81
CA GLN A 225 12.88 10.07 -30.25
C GLN A 225 11.37 9.91 -30.26
N ASN A 226 10.89 9.06 -31.16
CA ASN A 226 9.48 8.71 -31.26
C ASN A 226 8.96 8.06 -29.96
N PRO A 227 7.64 8.09 -29.73
CA PRO A 227 7.02 7.41 -28.59
C PRO A 227 7.37 5.92 -28.59
N ALA A 228 7.89 5.43 -27.46
CA ALA A 228 8.11 4.00 -27.25
C ALA A 228 6.78 3.23 -27.12
N GLY A 229 6.83 1.90 -26.95
CA GLY A 229 5.60 1.09 -26.82
C GLY A 229 4.65 1.59 -25.71
N ILE A 230 5.20 1.95 -24.56
CA ILE A 230 4.47 2.62 -23.46
C ILE A 230 5.18 3.94 -23.17
N VAL A 231 4.41 5.01 -23.04
CA VAL A 231 4.91 6.32 -22.61
C VAL A 231 4.12 6.87 -21.44
N PHE A 232 4.73 7.81 -20.74
CA PHE A 232 4.18 8.47 -19.56
C PHE A 232 3.83 9.91 -19.91
N ILE A 233 2.61 10.32 -19.60
CA ILE A 233 2.11 11.68 -19.80
C ILE A 233 1.51 12.23 -18.50
N THR A 234 1.36 13.55 -18.41
CA THR A 234 0.61 14.19 -17.33
C THR A 234 -0.39 15.16 -17.92
N GLY A 235 -1.59 15.25 -17.34
CA GLY A 235 -2.67 16.06 -17.92
C GLY A 235 -2.38 17.56 -18.00
N LYS A 236 -1.45 18.08 -17.19
CA LYS A 236 -1.06 19.50 -17.18
C LYS A 236 0.17 19.82 -18.02
N SER A 237 0.90 18.79 -18.47
CA SER A 237 2.09 18.96 -19.32
C SER A 237 1.71 18.72 -20.78
N ASN A 238 2.50 19.25 -21.69
CA ASN A 238 2.46 18.91 -23.11
C ASN A 238 3.63 18.00 -23.52
N ARG A 239 4.37 17.42 -22.57
CA ARG A 239 5.49 16.52 -22.84
C ARG A 239 5.12 15.07 -22.55
N TYR A 240 5.49 14.15 -23.46
CA TYR A 240 5.50 12.71 -23.20
C TYR A 240 6.91 12.23 -22.86
N HIS A 241 6.97 11.21 -22.02
CA HIS A 241 8.22 10.64 -21.52
C HIS A 241 8.30 9.16 -21.86
N ASN A 242 9.40 8.72 -22.44
CA ASN A 242 9.65 7.29 -22.68
C ASN A 242 10.10 6.54 -21.40
N LEU A 243 10.54 7.27 -20.37
CA LEU A 243 11.01 6.72 -19.10
C LEU A 243 10.19 7.27 -17.93
N GLY A 244 9.58 6.39 -17.13
CA GLY A 244 8.90 6.77 -15.88
C GLY A 244 9.86 7.26 -14.79
N SER A 245 11.16 7.04 -14.96
CA SER A 245 12.23 7.55 -14.09
C SER A 245 12.71 8.96 -14.47
N CYS A 246 12.16 9.58 -15.50
CA CYS A 246 12.56 10.92 -15.93
C CYS A 246 12.45 11.94 -14.79
N SER A 247 13.50 12.75 -14.60
CA SER A 247 13.49 13.85 -13.63
C SER A 247 12.43 14.91 -13.91
N GLY A 248 11.96 15.03 -15.17
CA GLY A 248 10.80 15.85 -15.50
C GLY A 248 9.47 15.34 -14.93
N LEU A 249 9.40 14.06 -14.53
CA LEU A 249 8.24 13.44 -13.87
C LEU A 249 8.45 13.24 -12.37
N LYS A 250 9.69 12.99 -11.93
CA LYS A 250 10.03 12.76 -10.52
C LYS A 250 10.52 14.05 -9.87
N ARG A 251 9.90 14.42 -8.74
CA ARG A 251 10.42 15.49 -7.88
C ARG A 251 11.08 14.89 -6.66
N THR A 252 12.39 15.10 -6.51
CA THR A 252 13.09 14.78 -5.27
C THR A 252 12.68 15.80 -4.21
N VAL A 253 12.18 15.30 -3.08
CA VAL A 253 11.68 16.13 -1.97
C VAL A 253 12.53 15.84 -0.75
N ARG A 254 12.98 16.91 -0.08
CA ARG A 254 13.61 16.85 1.23
C ARG A 254 12.70 17.48 2.29
N ILE A 255 12.87 17.04 3.53
CA ILE A 255 12.14 17.53 4.69
C ILE A 255 13.06 18.48 5.45
N VAL A 256 12.58 19.68 5.76
CA VAL A 256 13.37 20.80 6.31
C VAL A 256 12.51 21.52 7.37
N LYS A 257 13.12 22.16 8.37
CA LYS A 257 12.38 22.99 9.34
C LYS A 257 11.82 24.24 8.63
N GLU A 258 10.63 24.72 9.02
CA GLU A 258 10.06 25.96 8.44
C GLU A 258 10.98 27.17 8.69
N SER A 259 11.75 27.15 9.79
CA SER A 259 12.78 28.14 10.12
C SER A 259 13.99 28.13 9.19
N GLU A 260 14.33 26.98 8.61
CA GLU A 260 15.43 26.81 7.64
C GLU A 260 14.96 27.13 6.21
N ALA A 261 13.65 27.07 5.95
CA ALA A 261 13.04 27.48 4.68
C ALA A 261 12.81 29.02 4.56
N LYS A 262 13.46 29.82 5.43
CA LYS A 262 13.37 31.28 5.41
C LYS A 262 13.79 31.84 4.04
N GLY A 263 12.85 32.49 3.36
CA GLY A 263 13.01 33.05 2.01
C GLY A 263 12.22 32.31 0.93
N MET A 264 11.68 31.12 1.22
CA MET A 264 10.75 30.43 0.33
C MET A 264 9.30 30.79 0.67
N GLY A 265 8.49 31.05 -0.36
CA GLY A 265 7.07 31.29 -0.19
C GLY A 265 6.31 30.01 0.15
N ALA A 266 5.18 30.15 0.85
CA ALA A 266 4.27 29.03 1.06
C ALA A 266 3.59 28.66 -0.27
N CYS A 267 3.50 27.36 -0.58
CA CYS A 267 2.81 26.92 -1.79
C CYS A 267 1.32 27.33 -1.76
N GLY A 268 0.82 28.01 -2.79
CA GLY A 268 -0.58 28.47 -2.82
C GLY A 268 -1.67 27.38 -2.74
N ARG A 269 -1.33 26.09 -2.87
CA ARG A 269 -2.30 24.96 -2.71
C ARG A 269 -2.25 24.28 -1.34
N CYS A 270 -1.10 24.27 -0.68
CA CYS A 270 -0.88 23.47 0.54
C CYS A 270 -0.04 24.19 1.60
N GLY A 271 0.25 25.47 1.40
CA GLY A 271 1.08 26.31 2.24
C GLY A 271 0.32 26.94 3.39
#